data_AF-A0AAV5TC04-F1
#
_entry.id   AF-A0AAV5TC04-F1
#
_cell.length_a   1.000
_cell.length_b   1.000
_cell.length_c   1.000
_cell.angle_alpha   90.00
_cell.angle_beta   90.00
_cell.angle_gamma   90.00
#
_symmetry.space_group_name_H-M   'P 1'
#
loop_
_entity.id
_entity.type
_entity.pdbx_description
1 polymer ?
#
loop_
_entity_poly.entity_id
_entity_poly.type
_entity_poly.pdbx_seq_one_letter_code
_entity_poly.pdbx_strand_id
1 'polypeptide(L)'
;PPRKKERQEGAMNLSPENARSGYFRFVFDKVSMLDLTGRFSNESVVGGVPWRTRVVKNGRGGKDRLVVFLYSWMSQQWSIEVSFGVILVNSDSRKN
;
A
#
# COMPACT_ATOMS: atom_id res chain seq x y z
N PRO A 1 -26.71 0.53 -46.98
CA PRO A 1 -25.44 0.81 -46.29
C PRO A 1 -25.43 0.26 -44.85
N PRO A 2 -24.60 -0.73 -44.49
CA PRO A 2 -24.56 -1.27 -43.14
C PRO A 2 -23.56 -0.46 -42.29
N ARG A 3 -24.03 0.23 -41.25
CA ARG A 3 -23.15 0.74 -40.19
C ARG A 3 -22.80 -0.43 -39.27
N LYS A 4 -21.58 -0.95 -39.42
CA LYS A 4 -20.93 -1.81 -38.42
C LYS A 4 -20.99 -1.09 -37.07
N LYS A 5 -21.75 -1.62 -36.12
CA LYS A 5 -21.61 -1.28 -34.71
C LYS A 5 -20.32 -1.95 -34.24
N GLU A 6 -19.25 -1.18 -34.17
CA GLU A 6 -18.10 -1.55 -33.35
C GLU A 6 -18.60 -1.76 -31.92
N ARG A 7 -18.65 -3.02 -31.49
CA ARG A 7 -18.61 -3.35 -30.07
C ARG A 7 -17.24 -2.92 -29.59
N GLN A 8 -17.14 -1.71 -29.04
CA GLN A 8 -16.06 -1.39 -28.13
C GLN A 8 -16.28 -2.26 -26.90
N GLU A 9 -15.52 -3.34 -26.81
CA GLU A 9 -15.32 -4.07 -25.57
C GLU A 9 -14.72 -3.08 -24.57
N GLY A 10 -15.58 -2.54 -23.72
CA GLY A 10 -15.19 -1.69 -22.61
C GLY A 10 -14.42 -2.52 -21.60
N ALA A 11 -13.13 -2.72 -21.85
CA ALA A 11 -12.16 -2.95 -20.79
C ALA A 11 -12.23 -1.70 -19.91
N MET A 12 -13.03 -1.80 -18.84
CA MET A 12 -13.18 -0.76 -17.85
C MET A 12 -11.80 -0.59 -17.22
N ASN A 13 -11.06 0.42 -17.69
CA ASN A 13 -9.83 0.89 -17.04
C ASN A 13 -10.26 1.42 -15.67
N LEU A 14 -10.39 0.51 -14.71
CA LEU A 14 -10.63 0.87 -13.32
C LEU A 14 -9.39 1.60 -12.87
N SER A 15 -9.49 2.93 -12.82
CA SER A 15 -8.57 3.76 -12.06
C SER A 15 -8.38 3.11 -10.67
N PRO A 16 -7.14 3.04 -10.13
CA PRO A 16 -6.85 2.38 -8.86
C PRO A 16 -7.78 2.81 -7.71
N GLU A 17 -8.31 4.03 -7.78
CA GLU A 17 -9.29 4.59 -6.84
C GLU A 17 -10.62 3.82 -6.79
N ASN A 18 -11.02 3.16 -7.88
CA ASN A 18 -12.25 2.37 -7.97
C ASN A 18 -12.04 0.88 -7.71
N ALA A 19 -10.80 0.44 -7.53
CA ALA A 19 -10.49 -0.95 -7.21
C ALA A 19 -10.85 -1.24 -5.74
N ARG A 20 -11.62 -2.31 -5.51
CA ARG A 20 -12.02 -2.76 -4.16
C ARG A 20 -10.86 -3.33 -3.33
N SER A 21 -9.73 -3.57 -3.97
CA SER A 21 -8.51 -4.11 -3.37
C SER A 21 -7.32 -3.57 -4.14
N GLY A 22 -6.18 -3.42 -3.46
CA GLY A 22 -4.98 -2.89 -4.09
C GLY A 22 -3.72 -3.37 -3.38
N TYR A 23 -2.62 -3.29 -4.11
CA TYR A 23 -1.28 -3.54 -3.59
C TYR A 23 -0.48 -2.26 -3.74
N PHE A 24 0.20 -1.85 -2.68
CA PHE A 24 1.15 -0.75 -2.73
C PHE A 24 2.49 -1.22 -2.16
N ARG A 25 3.57 -0.76 -2.80
CA ARG A 25 4.94 -1.07 -2.41
C ARG A 25 5.56 0.14 -1.77
N PHE A 26 6.00 0.00 -0.54
CA PHE A 26 6.83 1.01 0.11
C PHE A 26 8.29 0.56 0.08
N VAL A 27 9.12 1.34 -0.64
CA VAL A 27 10.57 1.20 -0.61
C VAL A 27 11.11 2.30 0.29
N PHE A 28 11.89 1.91 1.28
CA PHE A 28 12.64 2.81 2.13
C PHE A 28 14.10 2.38 2.13
N ASP A 29 14.97 3.28 2.59
CA ASP A 29 16.40 3.02 2.71
C ASP A 29 16.70 1.92 3.74
N LYS A 30 17.95 1.78 4.15
CA LYS A 30 18.37 0.76 5.13
C LYS A 30 17.52 0.86 6.41
N VAL A 31 17.11 -0.29 6.96
CA VAL A 31 16.40 -0.38 8.26
C VAL A 31 17.16 0.34 9.38
N SER A 32 18.50 0.37 9.31
CA SER A 32 19.36 1.10 10.25
C SER A 32 19.15 2.62 10.26
N MET A 33 18.51 3.18 9.23
CA MET A 33 18.19 4.61 9.12
C MET A 33 16.79 4.95 9.64
N LEU A 34 16.02 3.96 10.09
CA LEU A 34 14.75 4.21 10.75
C LEU A 34 15.00 4.65 12.19
N ASP A 35 14.53 5.83 12.54
CA ASP A 35 14.46 6.31 13.92
C ASP A 35 13.17 5.83 14.60
N LEU A 36 12.96 6.28 15.84
CA LEU A 36 11.75 5.97 16.62
C LEU A 36 10.48 6.65 16.06
N THR A 37 10.62 7.64 15.19
CA THR A 37 9.51 8.31 14.52
C THR A 37 9.05 7.55 13.27
N GLY A 38 9.95 6.75 12.69
CA GLY A 38 9.69 5.90 11.53
C GLY A 38 9.55 6.70 10.23
N ARG A 39 9.14 6.02 9.17
CA ARG A 39 8.88 6.64 7.86
C ARG A 39 7.53 6.28 7.31
N PHE A 40 6.91 7.26 6.66
CA PHE A 40 5.68 7.09 5.91
C PHE A 40 5.97 6.80 4.44
N SER A 41 5.13 5.96 3.83
CA SER A 41 5.06 5.84 2.38
C SER A 41 4.40 7.07 1.77
N ASN A 42 4.52 7.17 0.45
CA ASN A 42 3.59 7.97 -0.32
C ASN A 42 2.16 7.46 -0.13
N GLU A 43 1.20 8.33 -0.42
CA GLU A 43 -0.22 7.99 -0.39
C GLU A 43 -0.59 7.06 -1.54
N SER A 44 -1.52 6.15 -1.28
CA SER A 44 -2.11 5.27 -2.28
C SER A 44 -3.60 5.18 -2.05
N VAL A 45 -4.41 5.41 -3.08
CA VAL A 45 -5.87 5.37 -2.99
C VAL A 45 -6.36 3.99 -3.39
N VAL A 46 -7.14 3.35 -2.51
CA VAL A 46 -7.79 2.05 -2.74
C VAL A 46 -9.23 2.14 -2.25
N GLY A 47 -10.19 1.78 -3.10
CA GLY A 47 -11.62 1.87 -2.78
C GLY A 47 -12.07 3.29 -2.42
N GLY A 48 -11.48 4.31 -3.04
CA GLY A 48 -11.73 5.72 -2.75
C GLY A 48 -11.14 6.22 -1.43
N VAL A 49 -10.41 5.38 -0.68
CA VAL A 49 -9.81 5.76 0.61
C VAL A 49 -8.30 5.96 0.45
N PRO A 50 -7.74 7.09 0.90
CA PRO A 50 -6.29 7.30 0.91
C PRO A 50 -5.62 6.52 2.05
N TRP A 51 -4.65 5.70 1.68
CA TRP A 51 -3.87 4.86 2.59
C TRP A 51 -2.39 5.26 2.59
N ARG A 52 -1.76 5.13 3.76
CA ARG A 52 -0.30 5.26 3.95
C ARG A 52 0.21 4.15 4.85
N THR A 53 1.40 3.65 4.55
CA THR A 53 2.13 2.74 5.44
C THR A 53 3.10 3.54 6.29
N ARG A 54 3.19 3.23 7.58
CA ARG A 54 4.29 3.70 8.43
C ARG A 54 5.14 2.52 8.87
N VAL A 55 6.45 2.66 8.73
CA VAL A 55 7.41 1.66 9.20
C VAL A 55 8.24 2.27 10.31
N VAL A 56 8.31 1.60 11.46
CA VAL A 56 9.02 2.08 12.65
C VAL A 56 9.95 0.98 13.15
N LYS A 57 11.17 1.35 13.56
CA LYS A 57 12.04 0.46 14.32
C LYS A 57 11.65 0.55 15.79
N ASN A 58 11.28 -0.58 16.40
CA ASN A 58 11.03 -0.68 17.84
C ASN A 58 12.11 -1.53 18.49
N GLY A 59 12.89 -0.92 19.39
CA GLY A 59 13.95 -1.56 20.16
C GLY A 59 13.62 -1.82 21.63
N ARG A 60 12.34 -1.74 22.05
CA ARG A 60 12.00 -1.96 23.46
C ARG A 60 12.26 -3.42 23.88
N GLY A 61 13.05 -3.60 24.94
CA GLY A 61 13.27 -4.90 25.59
C GLY A 61 14.29 -5.81 24.89
N GLY A 62 15.29 -5.24 24.20
CA GLY A 62 16.40 -6.01 23.61
C GLY A 62 16.03 -6.83 22.38
N LYS A 63 14.83 -6.65 21.83
CA LYS A 63 14.40 -7.26 20.56
C LYS A 63 14.18 -6.16 19.53
N ASP A 64 15.06 -6.11 18.54
CA ASP A 64 14.88 -5.25 17.37
C ASP A 64 13.72 -5.79 16.54
N ARG A 65 12.64 -5.02 16.48
CA ARG A 65 11.44 -5.33 15.69
C ARG A 65 11.19 -4.23 14.67
N LEU A 66 10.81 -4.64 13.47
CA LEU A 66 10.19 -3.75 12.50
C LEU A 66 8.69 -3.80 12.70
N VAL A 67 8.07 -2.65 12.92
CA VAL A 67 6.62 -2.53 13.07
C VAL A 67 6.07 -1.80 11.87
N VAL A 68 5.08 -2.39 11.22
CA VAL A 68 4.41 -1.85 10.03
C VAL A 68 2.98 -1.53 10.39
N PHE A 69 2.58 -0.29 10.17
CA PHE A 69 1.22 0.20 10.39
C PHE A 69 0.60 0.61 9.07
N LEU A 70 -0.69 0.35 8.92
CA LEU A 70 -1.52 0.88 7.84
C LEU A 70 -2.40 2.00 8.41
N TYR A 71 -2.34 3.17 7.79
CA TYR A 71 -3.10 4.35 8.17
C TYR A 71 -4.01 4.79 7.04
N SER A 72 -5.24 5.16 7.37
CA SER A 72 -6.07 6.04 6.53
C SER A 72 -6.04 7.45 7.12
N TRP A 73 -5.81 8.45 6.29
CA TRP A 73 -5.81 9.86 6.69
C TRP A 73 -6.72 10.58 5.70
N MET A 74 -7.84 11.15 6.15
CA MET A 74 -8.92 11.74 5.32
C MET A 74 -9.97 10.74 4.77
N SER A 75 -10.43 9.80 5.60
CA SER A 75 -11.68 9.09 5.27
C SER A 75 -12.88 10.02 5.44
N GLN A 76 -13.79 10.04 4.45
CA GLN A 76 -15.12 10.66 4.60
C GLN A 76 -16.06 9.85 5.49
N GLN A 77 -15.64 8.64 5.88
CA GLN A 77 -16.38 7.71 6.72
C GLN A 77 -15.74 7.63 8.10
N TRP A 78 -16.58 7.54 9.14
CA TRP A 78 -16.16 7.47 10.55
C TRP A 78 -15.46 6.16 10.92
N SER A 79 -15.68 5.10 10.12
CA SER A 79 -14.98 3.82 10.24
C SER A 79 -14.92 3.12 8.88
N ILE A 80 -13.98 2.20 8.74
CA ILE A 80 -13.87 1.31 7.59
C ILE A 80 -13.36 -0.05 8.05
N GLU A 81 -13.98 -1.12 7.57
CA GLU A 81 -13.50 -2.47 7.78
C GLU A 81 -12.60 -2.89 6.62
N VAL A 82 -11.38 -3.33 6.93
CA VAL A 82 -10.42 -3.78 5.92
C VAL A 82 -9.72 -5.06 6.34
N SER A 83 -9.49 -5.94 5.37
CA SER A 83 -8.53 -7.03 5.48
C SER A 83 -7.23 -6.60 4.81
N PHE A 84 -6.09 -6.73 5.50
CA PHE A 84 -4.79 -6.39 4.95
C PHE A 84 -3.74 -7.45 5.27
N GLY A 85 -2.75 -7.58 4.38
CA GLY A 85 -1.59 -8.43 4.56
C GLY A 85 -0.32 -7.63 4.30
N VAL A 86 0.76 -7.99 5.00
CA VAL A 86 2.07 -7.35 4.86
C VAL A 86 3.09 -8.40 4.44
N ILE A 87 3.85 -8.11 3.40
CA ILE A 87 4.95 -8.94 2.92
C ILE A 87 6.22 -8.10 2.98
N LEU A 88 7.22 -8.58 3.73
CA LEU A 88 8.55 -7.99 3.73
C LEU A 88 9.38 -8.63 2.61
N VAL A 89 9.76 -7.83 1.62
CA VAL A 89 10.55 -8.31 0.48
C VAL A 89 12.01 -7.94 0.68
N ASN A 90 12.88 -8.96 0.76
CA ASN A 90 14.33 -8.76 0.74
C ASN A 90 14.82 -8.81 -0.72
N SER A 91 15.31 -7.68 -1.23
CA SER A 91 15.81 -7.56 -2.61
C SER A 91 17.17 -8.23 -2.84
N ASP A 92 17.83 -8.72 -1.79
CA ASP A 92 19.17 -9.33 -1.87
C ASP A 92 19.17 -10.84 -2.19
N SER A 93 18.07 -11.34 -2.74
CA SER A 93 17.88 -12.77 -3.12
C SER A 93 18.72 -13.23 -4.33
N ARG A 94 19.78 -12.50 -4.72
CA ARG A 94 20.77 -12.91 -5.73
C ARG A 94 21.93 -13.74 -5.15
N LYS A 95 21.67 -14.54 -4.12
CA LYS A 95 22.59 -15.59 -3.63
C LYS A 95 21.78 -16.79 -3.15
N ASN A 96 21.49 -17.70 -4.08
CA ASN A 96 21.47 -19.15 -3.90
C ASN A 96 21.47 -19.80 -5.28
#